data_AF-A0A969Q096-F1
#
_entry.id   AF-A0A969Q096-F1
#
_cell.length_a   1.000
_cell.length_b   1.000
_cell.length_c   1.000
_cell.angle_alpha   90.00
_cell.angle_beta   90.00
_cell.angle_gamma   90.00
#
_symmetry.space_group_name_H-M   'P 1'
#
loop_
_entity.id
_entity.type
_entity.pdbx_description
1 polymer ?
#
loop_
_entity_poly.entity_id
_entity_poly.type
_entity_poly.pdbx_seq_one_letter_code
_entity_poly.pdbx_strand_id
1 'polypeptide(L)'
;MLRMCVIRRMWGRSHFDRRLAIVTNSSEQLREQLAAFRRGEEFSGVLSGTVEKGMNQKIAFLFTGQGSQYVGMGSQLYQTQPTFRAALDKCAAILEPYLEKPLLEILYPKSEASPPQVLESEVESQNSPLLPYSPTPLHFLDETQYTQPALFALEYALVQFWLSWGIKPSVVMGHSVGEYVAACIAGVFSLEDGLKLIAYRGKLMQALPQTGAMVSVMADEATIEKAIEPYKNKVAIAAINGFQSIVISGESEAIGRIVSELTSRSIKTKNYRFLMLSIRL
;
A
#
# COMPACT_ATOMS: atom_id res chain seq x y z
N MET A 1 32.26 -2.84 19.22
CA MET A 1 31.16 -3.71 18.74
C MET A 1 30.01 -3.67 19.75
N LEU A 2 29.11 -2.69 19.64
CA LEU A 2 27.94 -2.53 20.52
C LEU A 2 26.73 -2.25 19.63
N ARG A 3 25.89 -3.26 19.44
CA ARG A 3 24.51 -3.11 18.96
C ARG A 3 23.62 -3.12 20.20
N MET A 4 23.13 -1.96 20.61
CA MET A 4 22.16 -1.84 21.70
C MET A 4 20.88 -1.20 21.17
N CYS A 5 20.03 -2.03 20.57
CA CYS A 5 18.60 -1.78 20.57
C CYS A 5 18.12 -2.09 22.01
N VAL A 6 17.50 -1.14 22.71
CA VAL A 6 16.91 -1.43 24.04
C VAL A 6 15.60 -2.20 23.86
N ILE A 7 15.71 -3.43 23.34
CA ILE A 7 14.85 -4.57 23.67
C ILE A 7 15.51 -5.40 24.79
N ARG A 8 16.75 -5.08 25.18
CA ARG A 8 17.59 -5.89 26.10
C ARG A 8 17.20 -5.85 27.59
N ARG A 9 16.07 -5.25 27.99
CA ARG A 9 15.67 -5.12 29.42
C ARG A 9 14.17 -5.26 29.71
N MET A 10 13.39 -5.96 28.90
CA MET A 10 11.97 -6.20 29.22
C MET A 10 11.69 -7.52 29.94
N TRP A 11 12.59 -8.51 29.87
CA TRP A 11 12.42 -9.73 30.66
C TRP A 11 12.63 -9.43 32.15
N GLY A 12 11.61 -9.76 32.95
CA GLY A 12 11.62 -9.59 34.40
C GLY A 12 11.15 -8.22 34.92
N ARG A 13 10.61 -7.33 34.07
CA ARG A 13 10.04 -6.04 34.51
C ARG A 13 8.53 -6.00 34.29
N SER A 14 7.81 -5.44 35.26
CA SER A 14 6.38 -5.17 35.10
C SER A 14 6.17 -3.99 34.16
N HIS A 15 5.19 -4.11 33.26
CA HIS A 15 4.79 -3.02 32.38
C HIS A 15 3.74 -2.13 33.07
N PHE A 16 4.06 -0.84 33.22
CA PHE A 16 3.14 0.16 33.75
C PHE A 16 2.26 0.77 32.64
N ASP A 17 1.26 1.56 33.07
CA ASP A 17 0.27 2.18 32.19
C ASP A 17 0.89 3.26 31.29
N ARG A 18 1.74 4.13 31.85
CA ARG A 18 2.49 5.14 31.08
C ARG A 18 3.73 4.50 30.47
N ARG A 19 3.87 4.60 29.14
CA ARG A 19 4.95 3.96 28.38
C ARG A 19 5.67 4.96 27.51
N LEU A 20 6.98 4.77 27.39
CA LEU A 20 7.86 5.50 26.50
C LEU A 20 8.67 4.48 25.70
N ALA A 21 8.66 4.60 24.39
CA ALA A 21 9.49 3.84 23.46
C ALA A 21 10.39 4.82 22.71
N ILE A 22 11.68 4.46 22.61
CA ILE A 22 12.67 5.26 21.89
C ILE A 22 13.41 4.36 20.91
N VAL A 23 13.35 4.71 19.63
CA VAL A 23 14.13 4.09 18.56
C VAL A 23 15.37 4.94 18.33
N THR A 24 16.54 4.33 18.50
CA THR A 24 17.82 5.02 18.50
C THR A 24 18.93 4.12 17.97
N ASN A 25 19.93 4.73 17.34
CA ASN A 25 21.10 4.05 16.80
C ASN A 25 22.39 4.33 17.60
N SER A 26 22.34 5.22 18.59
CA SER A 26 23.51 5.57 19.43
C SER A 26 23.13 6.01 20.85
N SER A 27 24.11 5.95 21.76
CA SER A 27 23.93 6.44 23.13
C SER A 27 23.72 7.95 23.20
N GLU A 28 24.34 8.69 22.29
CA GLU A 28 24.28 10.14 22.18
C GLU A 28 22.87 10.56 21.76
N GLN A 29 22.34 9.96 20.69
CA GLN A 29 20.99 10.20 20.21
C GLN A 29 19.93 9.85 21.27
N LEU A 30 20.13 8.75 22.02
CA LEU A 30 19.23 8.39 23.13
C LEU A 30 19.17 9.47 24.21
N ARG A 31 20.31 10.10 24.57
CA ARG A 31 20.35 11.17 25.57
C ARG A 31 19.62 12.42 25.08
N GLU A 32 19.81 12.78 23.82
CA GLU A 32 19.13 13.92 23.19
C GLU A 32 17.61 13.70 23.16
N GLN A 33 17.17 12.51 22.71
CA GLN A 33 15.76 12.10 22.68
C GLN A 33 15.11 12.13 24.06
N LEU A 34 15.79 11.63 25.10
CA LEU A 34 15.30 11.69 26.48
C LEU A 34 15.23 13.12 27.01
N ALA A 35 16.19 13.97 26.65
CA ALA A 35 16.20 15.37 27.05
C ALA A 35 15.07 16.16 26.39
N ALA A 36 14.81 15.93 25.09
CA ALA A 36 13.69 16.51 24.35
C ALA A 36 12.34 16.07 24.93
N PHE A 37 12.17 14.77 25.19
CA PHE A 37 10.96 14.24 25.84
C PHE A 37 10.70 14.91 27.20
N ARG A 38 11.73 15.11 28.02
CA ARG A 38 11.60 15.78 29.33
C ARG A 38 11.16 17.25 29.21
N ARG A 39 11.51 17.92 28.10
CA ARG A 39 11.08 19.30 27.82
C ARG A 39 9.69 19.37 27.17
N GLY A 40 9.06 18.24 26.86
CA GLY A 40 7.78 18.18 26.16
C GLY A 40 7.87 18.48 24.66
N GLU A 41 9.08 18.37 24.09
CA GLU A 41 9.31 18.57 22.66
C GLU A 41 9.01 17.28 21.88
N GLU A 42 8.41 17.42 20.70
CA GLU A 42 8.31 16.31 19.76
C GLU A 42 9.69 16.01 19.16
N PHE A 43 10.05 14.72 19.14
CA PHE A 43 11.33 14.28 18.62
C PHE A 43 11.15 12.96 17.86
N SER A 44 11.77 12.86 16.68
CA SER A 44 11.66 11.67 15.82
C SER A 44 12.17 10.40 16.53
N GLY A 45 11.38 9.33 16.44
CA GLY A 45 11.68 8.06 17.09
C GLY A 45 11.37 8.01 18.58
N VAL A 46 10.74 9.05 19.16
CA VAL A 46 10.22 9.06 20.53
C VAL A 46 8.71 8.92 20.49
N LEU A 47 8.19 7.86 21.12
CA LEU A 47 6.76 7.57 21.20
C LEU A 47 6.37 7.39 22.65
N SER A 48 5.34 8.09 23.09
CA SER A 48 4.80 7.94 24.44
C SER A 48 3.29 7.70 24.39
N GLY A 49 2.78 6.99 25.39
CA GLY A 49 1.38 6.64 25.44
C GLY A 49 0.95 6.15 26.81
N THR A 50 -0.36 6.00 26.98
CA THR A 50 -0.97 5.47 28.20
C THR A 50 -1.85 4.30 27.83
N VAL A 51 -1.70 3.18 28.53
CA VAL A 51 -2.57 2.04 28.36
C VAL A 51 -3.84 2.26 29.17
N GLU A 52 -4.98 2.20 28.48
CA GLU A 52 -6.29 2.15 29.14
C GLU A 52 -6.54 0.75 29.68
N LYS A 53 -6.80 0.65 30.99
CA LYS A 53 -7.08 -0.63 31.65
C LYS A 53 -8.42 -1.19 31.18
N GLY A 54 -8.48 -2.50 30.97
CA GLY A 54 -9.72 -3.20 30.63
C GLY A 54 -10.04 -3.29 29.14
N MET A 55 -9.29 -2.61 28.26
CA MET A 55 -9.40 -2.82 26.82
C MET A 55 -8.60 -4.06 26.41
N ASN A 56 -9.30 -5.10 25.95
CA ASN A 56 -8.67 -6.17 25.18
C ASN A 56 -8.41 -5.62 23.76
N GLN A 57 -7.20 -5.11 23.53
CA GLN A 57 -6.85 -4.48 22.25
C GLN A 57 -6.81 -5.53 21.14
N LYS A 58 -7.90 -5.60 20.37
CA LYS A 58 -7.94 -6.36 19.13
C LYS A 58 -7.17 -5.61 18.06
N ILE A 59 -6.28 -6.32 17.37
CA ILE A 59 -5.46 -5.76 16.29
C ILE A 59 -6.10 -6.15 14.96
N ALA A 60 -6.34 -5.18 14.08
CA ALA A 60 -6.76 -5.44 12.71
C ALA A 60 -5.55 -5.24 11.78
N PHE A 61 -5.33 -6.18 10.86
CA PHE A 61 -4.41 -5.97 9.73
C PHE A 61 -5.21 -5.58 8.50
N LEU A 62 -4.84 -4.44 7.91
CA LEU A 62 -5.44 -3.90 6.71
C LEU A 62 -4.47 -4.02 5.54
N PHE A 63 -4.94 -4.60 4.44
CA PHE A 63 -4.17 -4.91 3.25
C PHE A 63 -4.60 -3.99 2.11
N THR A 64 -3.64 -3.32 1.47
CA THR A 64 -3.91 -2.27 0.50
C THR A 64 -4.09 -2.82 -0.91
N GLY A 65 -4.78 -2.04 -1.75
CA GLY A 65 -4.83 -2.32 -3.18
C GLY A 65 -3.57 -1.83 -3.90
N GLN A 66 -3.64 -1.84 -5.23
CA GLN A 66 -2.66 -1.16 -6.07
C GLN A 66 -2.66 0.36 -5.82
N GLY A 67 -1.49 0.98 -5.73
CA GLY A 67 -1.37 2.36 -5.26
C GLY A 67 -0.12 2.64 -4.43
N SER A 68 0.28 1.65 -3.63
CA SER A 68 1.32 1.77 -2.60
C SER A 68 2.70 1.29 -3.07
N GLN A 69 2.80 0.73 -4.28
CA GLN A 69 4.04 0.17 -4.79
C GLN A 69 5.06 1.26 -5.17
N TYR A 70 6.32 0.96 -4.93
CA TYR A 70 7.46 1.72 -5.43
C TYR A 70 8.69 0.81 -5.52
N VAL A 71 9.61 1.14 -6.42
CA VAL A 71 10.85 0.36 -6.60
C VAL A 71 11.67 0.40 -5.30
N GLY A 72 12.17 -0.75 -4.87
CA GLY A 72 12.92 -0.86 -3.62
C GLY A 72 12.06 -0.97 -2.35
N MET A 73 10.73 -1.07 -2.46
CA MET A 73 9.85 -1.29 -1.32
C MET A 73 10.26 -2.52 -0.50
N GLY A 74 10.37 -2.35 0.82
CA GLY A 74 10.81 -3.41 1.72
C GLY A 74 12.29 -3.82 1.62
N SER A 75 13.12 -3.18 0.79
CA SER A 75 14.53 -3.57 0.58
C SER A 75 15.35 -3.62 1.87
N GLN A 76 15.18 -2.64 2.77
CA GLN A 76 15.87 -2.64 4.06
C GLN A 76 15.42 -3.81 4.94
N LEU A 77 14.12 -4.17 4.93
CA LEU A 77 13.61 -5.33 5.65
C LEU A 77 14.14 -6.63 5.05
N TYR A 78 14.16 -6.73 3.71
CA TYR A 78 14.74 -7.85 2.99
C TYR A 78 16.22 -8.06 3.33
N GLN A 79 17.00 -6.98 3.51
CA GLN A 79 18.41 -7.08 3.89
C GLN A 79 18.60 -7.39 5.37
N THR A 80 17.79 -6.83 6.27
CA THR A 80 18.05 -6.84 7.72
C THR A 80 17.22 -7.84 8.53
N GLN A 81 16.06 -8.27 8.04
CA GLN A 81 15.10 -9.09 8.78
C GLN A 81 14.96 -10.49 8.17
N PRO A 82 15.55 -11.54 8.80
CA PRO A 82 15.52 -12.90 8.25
C PRO A 82 14.12 -13.46 7.98
N THR A 83 13.15 -13.21 8.88
CA THR A 83 11.79 -13.72 8.72
C THR A 83 11.07 -13.09 7.52
N PHE A 84 11.22 -11.77 7.34
CA PHE A 84 10.67 -11.06 6.19
C PHE A 84 11.29 -11.58 4.89
N ARG A 85 12.63 -11.67 4.84
CA ARG A 85 13.37 -12.19 3.68
C ARG A 85 12.93 -13.60 3.31
N ALA A 86 12.89 -14.53 4.28
CA ALA A 86 12.47 -15.91 4.03
C ALA A 86 11.03 -16.01 3.50
N ALA A 87 10.12 -15.18 4.01
CA ALA A 87 8.75 -15.12 3.53
C ALA A 87 8.67 -14.59 2.09
N LEU A 88 9.42 -13.53 1.76
CA LEU A 88 9.46 -12.95 0.43
C LEU A 88 10.12 -13.91 -0.57
N ASP A 89 11.22 -14.58 -0.19
CA ASP A 89 11.89 -15.60 -1.01
C ASP A 89 10.97 -16.78 -1.30
N LYS A 90 10.19 -17.23 -0.31
CA LYS A 90 9.17 -18.27 -0.51
C LYS A 90 8.13 -17.82 -1.53
N CYS A 91 7.64 -16.59 -1.43
CA CYS A 91 6.68 -16.05 -2.39
C CYS A 91 7.29 -15.96 -3.80
N ALA A 92 8.53 -15.49 -3.92
CA ALA A 92 9.24 -15.40 -5.19
C ALA A 92 9.40 -16.76 -5.86
N ALA A 93 9.76 -17.80 -5.11
CA ALA A 93 9.89 -19.16 -5.62
C ALA A 93 8.56 -19.74 -6.12
N ILE A 94 7.46 -19.49 -5.40
CA ILE A 94 6.11 -19.91 -5.83
C ILE A 94 5.68 -19.18 -7.12
N LEU A 95 6.03 -17.90 -7.24
CA LEU A 95 5.66 -17.06 -8.37
C LEU A 95 6.52 -17.26 -9.63
N GLU A 96 7.70 -17.86 -9.50
CA GLU A 96 8.63 -18.12 -10.62
C GLU A 96 7.97 -18.71 -11.88
N PRO A 97 7.16 -19.80 -11.81
CA PRO A 97 6.51 -20.35 -13.01
C PRO A 97 5.37 -19.46 -13.56
N TYR A 98 4.93 -18.45 -12.81
CA TYR A 98 3.80 -17.61 -13.16
C TYR A 98 4.20 -16.19 -13.60
N LEU A 99 5.44 -15.76 -13.42
CA LEU A 99 5.92 -14.44 -13.86
C LEU A 99 6.95 -14.58 -14.99
N GLU A 100 6.91 -13.67 -15.95
CA GLU A 100 7.93 -13.65 -17.03
C GLU A 100 9.29 -13.14 -16.53
N LYS A 101 9.31 -12.42 -15.41
CA LYS A 101 10.51 -11.91 -14.74
C LYS A 101 10.52 -12.32 -13.27
N PRO A 102 11.69 -12.64 -12.69
CA PRO A 102 11.79 -12.96 -11.28
C PRO A 102 11.28 -11.82 -10.40
N LEU A 103 10.45 -12.15 -9.40
CA LEU A 103 9.84 -11.15 -8.51
C LEU A 103 10.89 -10.23 -7.87
N LEU A 104 12.01 -10.79 -7.40
CA LEU A 104 13.04 -10.02 -6.73
C LEU A 104 13.75 -9.03 -7.65
N GLU A 105 13.87 -9.32 -8.95
CA GLU A 105 14.44 -8.37 -9.92
C GLU A 105 13.48 -7.22 -10.22
N ILE A 106 12.17 -7.48 -10.16
CA ILE A 106 11.14 -6.45 -10.29
C ILE A 106 11.13 -5.54 -9.05
N LEU A 107 11.27 -6.11 -7.85
CA LEU A 107 11.29 -5.34 -6.60
C LEU A 107 12.61 -4.59 -6.39
N TYR A 108 13.73 -5.24 -6.70
CA TYR A 108 15.10 -4.80 -6.42
C TYR A 108 15.96 -4.87 -7.69
N PRO A 109 15.68 -4.02 -8.70
CA PRO A 109 16.49 -3.98 -9.91
C PRO A 109 17.94 -3.65 -9.56
N LYS A 110 18.89 -4.37 -10.16
CA LYS A 110 20.32 -4.04 -10.05
C LYS A 110 20.56 -2.73 -10.79
N SER A 111 20.70 -1.65 -10.04
CA SER A 111 20.92 -0.30 -10.57
C SER A 111 22.30 -0.19 -11.25
N GLU A 112 22.31 0.22 -12.52
CA GLU A 112 23.30 1.21 -13.01
C GLU A 112 22.72 2.65 -13.05
N ALA A 113 21.49 2.86 -12.57
CA ALA A 113 20.89 4.19 -12.50
C ALA A 113 20.43 4.49 -11.07
N SER A 114 21.00 5.54 -10.48
CA SER A 114 20.64 6.12 -9.19
C SER A 114 19.14 6.02 -8.89
N PRO A 115 18.74 5.81 -7.63
CA PRO A 115 17.32 5.80 -7.28
C PRO A 115 16.66 7.06 -7.85
N PRO A 116 15.43 6.96 -8.41
CA PRO A 116 14.70 8.15 -8.79
C PRO A 116 14.67 9.04 -7.55
N GLN A 117 15.32 10.21 -7.65
CA GLN A 117 15.16 11.26 -6.67
C GLN A 117 13.66 11.44 -6.54
N VAL A 118 13.16 11.28 -5.32
CA VAL A 118 11.80 11.70 -5.00
C VAL A 118 11.73 13.14 -5.49
N LEU A 119 10.96 13.39 -6.55
CA LEU A 119 10.66 14.73 -6.99
C LEU A 119 9.81 15.33 -5.88
N GLU A 120 10.45 15.88 -4.86
CA GLU A 120 9.85 16.79 -3.86
C GLU A 120 9.49 18.15 -4.50
N SER A 121 9.12 18.14 -5.77
CA SER A 121 8.70 19.30 -6.54
C SER A 121 7.61 18.95 -7.54
N GLU A 122 6.65 18.10 -7.16
CA GLU A 122 5.28 18.37 -7.57
C GLU A 122 4.80 19.57 -6.74
N VAL A 123 5.15 20.77 -7.21
CA VAL A 123 4.38 21.96 -6.86
C VAL A 123 2.93 21.61 -7.19
N GLU A 124 2.07 21.60 -6.17
CA GLU A 124 0.62 21.49 -6.28
C GLU A 124 0.08 22.61 -7.16
N SER A 125 0.19 22.43 -8.47
CA SER A 125 -0.45 23.25 -9.47
C SER A 125 -1.90 22.80 -9.56
N GLN A 126 -2.75 23.47 -8.81
CA GLN A 126 -4.19 23.21 -8.71
C GLN A 126 -4.97 23.44 -10.02
N ASN A 127 -4.32 23.63 -11.18
CA ASN A 127 -4.96 23.82 -12.50
C ASN A 127 -3.96 23.57 -13.66
N SER A 128 -3.26 22.43 -13.70
CA SER A 128 -2.41 22.10 -14.86
C SER A 128 -3.23 21.45 -16.00
N PRO A 129 -3.15 21.96 -17.26
CA PRO A 129 -3.90 21.41 -18.38
C PRO A 129 -3.48 19.97 -18.71
N LEU A 130 -4.47 19.17 -19.10
CA LEU A 130 -4.37 17.77 -19.50
C LEU A 130 -3.27 17.57 -20.56
N LEU A 131 -2.07 17.15 -20.13
CA LEU A 131 -1.09 16.60 -21.06
C LEU A 131 -1.52 15.17 -21.44
N PRO A 132 -1.37 14.79 -22.73
CA PRO A 132 -1.69 13.43 -23.17
C PRO A 132 -0.80 12.43 -22.42
N TYR A 133 -1.46 11.42 -21.85
CA TYR A 133 -0.84 10.27 -21.20
C TYR A 133 0.28 9.66 -22.06
N SER A 134 1.49 9.55 -21.50
CA SER A 134 2.59 8.81 -22.12
C SER A 134 2.51 7.34 -21.66
N PRO A 135 2.40 6.36 -22.57
CA PRO A 135 2.03 4.98 -22.24
C PRO A 135 3.19 4.09 -21.79
N THR A 136 4.42 4.60 -21.64
CA THR A 136 5.58 3.77 -21.30
C THR A 136 5.69 3.57 -19.78
N PRO A 137 5.63 2.33 -19.26
CA PRO A 137 5.95 2.05 -17.86
C PRO A 137 7.37 2.53 -17.58
N LEU A 138 7.54 3.37 -16.55
CA LEU A 138 8.89 3.79 -16.11
C LEU A 138 9.62 2.60 -15.46
N HIS A 139 8.87 1.61 -14.97
CA HIS A 139 9.38 0.37 -14.40
C HIS A 139 8.41 -0.81 -14.63
N PHE A 140 8.91 -2.05 -14.67
CA PHE A 140 8.06 -3.26 -14.71
C PHE A 140 7.04 -3.30 -13.57
N LEU A 141 7.37 -2.70 -12.42
CA LEU A 141 6.49 -2.67 -11.24
C LEU A 141 5.21 -1.83 -11.48
N ASP A 142 5.16 -1.00 -12.52
CA ASP A 142 3.96 -0.24 -12.91
C ASP A 142 2.99 -1.05 -13.77
N GLU A 143 3.42 -2.20 -14.32
CA GLU A 143 2.54 -3.09 -15.06
C GLU A 143 1.76 -3.98 -14.08
N THR A 144 0.43 -4.00 -14.23
CA THR A 144 -0.51 -4.67 -13.34
C THR A 144 -0.18 -6.15 -13.13
N GLN A 145 0.34 -6.81 -14.17
CA GLN A 145 0.78 -8.21 -14.10
C GLN A 145 1.91 -8.46 -13.09
N TYR A 146 2.74 -7.46 -12.82
CA TYR A 146 3.82 -7.52 -11.84
C TYR A 146 3.45 -6.82 -10.54
N THR A 147 2.68 -5.72 -10.59
CA THR A 147 2.28 -4.97 -9.40
C THR A 147 1.50 -5.81 -8.40
N GLN A 148 0.48 -6.54 -8.86
CA GLN A 148 -0.42 -7.25 -7.94
C GLN A 148 0.28 -8.41 -7.22
N PRO A 149 1.06 -9.28 -7.90
CA PRO A 149 1.83 -10.32 -7.20
C PRO A 149 2.91 -9.74 -6.29
N ALA A 150 3.53 -8.62 -6.68
CA ALA A 150 4.53 -7.95 -5.85
C ALA A 150 3.95 -7.38 -4.55
N LEU A 151 2.79 -6.72 -4.63
CA LEU A 151 2.09 -6.22 -3.45
C LEU A 151 1.63 -7.37 -2.55
N PHE A 152 1.06 -8.44 -3.12
CA PHE A 152 0.69 -9.62 -2.35
C PHE A 152 1.87 -10.19 -1.57
N ALA A 153 3.00 -10.41 -2.26
CA ALA A 153 4.19 -11.02 -1.66
C ALA A 153 4.80 -10.13 -0.56
N LEU A 154 4.84 -8.81 -0.80
CA LEU A 154 5.33 -7.84 0.17
C LEU A 154 4.45 -7.81 1.43
N GLU A 155 3.13 -7.68 1.27
CA GLU A 155 2.19 -7.62 2.37
C GLU A 155 2.18 -8.94 3.17
N TYR A 156 2.24 -10.08 2.49
CA TYR A 156 2.39 -11.38 3.15
C TYR A 156 3.69 -11.44 3.98
N ALA A 157 4.82 -10.99 3.43
CA ALA A 157 6.10 -10.96 4.14
C ALA A 157 6.08 -10.02 5.37
N LEU A 158 5.38 -8.88 5.27
CA LEU A 158 5.13 -7.98 6.42
C LEU A 158 4.32 -8.67 7.51
N VAL A 159 3.33 -9.49 7.16
CA VAL A 159 2.57 -10.26 8.14
C VAL A 159 3.46 -11.25 8.86
N GLN A 160 4.27 -12.02 8.12
CA GLN A 160 5.21 -12.98 8.74
C GLN A 160 6.20 -12.27 9.68
N PHE A 161 6.64 -11.07 9.32
CA PHE A 161 7.49 -10.24 10.17
C PHE A 161 6.78 -9.84 11.48
N TRP A 162 5.55 -9.31 11.42
CA TRP A 162 4.79 -8.95 12.62
C TRP A 162 4.47 -10.17 13.52
N LEU A 163 4.10 -11.29 12.91
CA LEU A 163 3.84 -12.54 13.64
C LEU A 163 5.10 -13.02 14.40
N SER A 164 6.29 -12.82 13.82
CA SER A 164 7.56 -13.17 14.48
C SER A 164 7.84 -12.36 15.74
N TRP A 165 7.23 -11.19 15.88
CA TRP A 165 7.29 -10.35 17.08
C TRP A 165 6.14 -10.63 18.07
N GLY A 166 5.30 -11.63 17.77
CA GLY A 166 4.16 -12.01 18.59
C GLY A 166 2.91 -11.15 18.36
N ILE A 167 2.91 -10.26 17.36
CA ILE A 167 1.76 -9.40 17.04
C ILE A 167 0.88 -10.15 16.05
N LYS A 168 -0.30 -10.57 16.55
CA LYS A 168 -1.26 -11.38 15.80
C LYS A 168 -2.52 -10.56 15.52
N PRO A 169 -3.05 -10.58 14.28
CA PRO A 169 -4.33 -9.96 14.00
C PRO A 169 -5.47 -10.76 14.64
N SER A 170 -6.46 -10.05 15.18
CA SER A 170 -7.78 -10.60 15.53
C SER A 170 -8.73 -10.57 14.34
N VAL A 171 -8.51 -9.64 13.41
CA VAL A 171 -9.30 -9.46 12.19
C VAL A 171 -8.35 -9.07 11.05
N VAL A 172 -8.67 -9.50 9.84
CA VAL A 172 -7.99 -9.10 8.61
C VAL A 172 -9.01 -8.50 7.64
N MET A 173 -8.61 -7.48 6.90
CA MET A 173 -9.43 -6.84 5.87
C MET A 173 -8.54 -6.39 4.72
N GLY A 174 -9.00 -6.56 3.49
CA GLY A 174 -8.26 -6.11 2.32
C GLY A 174 -9.09 -5.17 1.46
N HIS A 175 -8.40 -4.37 0.66
CA HIS A 175 -9.02 -3.53 -0.35
C HIS A 175 -8.59 -4.01 -1.75
N SER A 176 -9.55 -4.52 -2.54
CA SER A 176 -9.30 -5.04 -3.89
C SER A 176 -8.20 -6.12 -3.89
N VAL A 177 -7.01 -5.83 -4.43
CA VAL A 177 -5.84 -6.76 -4.40
C VAL A 177 -5.52 -7.23 -2.98
N GLY A 178 -5.63 -6.36 -1.98
CA GLY A 178 -5.34 -6.71 -0.58
C GLY A 178 -6.27 -7.78 -0.01
N GLU A 179 -7.46 -8.00 -0.58
CA GLU A 179 -8.37 -9.06 -0.13
C GLU A 179 -7.78 -10.45 -0.33
N TYR A 180 -6.96 -10.63 -1.36
CA TYR A 180 -6.27 -11.90 -1.60
C TYR A 180 -5.27 -12.21 -0.48
N VAL A 181 -4.55 -11.20 0.00
CA VAL A 181 -3.65 -11.34 1.15
C VAL A 181 -4.44 -11.62 2.41
N ALA A 182 -5.50 -10.84 2.67
CA ALA A 182 -6.38 -11.04 3.83
C ALA A 182 -6.96 -12.47 3.87
N ALA A 183 -7.48 -12.96 2.74
CA ALA A 183 -8.04 -14.31 2.61
C ALA A 183 -6.97 -15.40 2.83
N CYS A 184 -5.75 -15.20 2.31
CA CYS A 184 -4.62 -16.09 2.59
C CYS A 184 -4.29 -16.15 4.09
N ILE A 185 -4.18 -14.98 4.75
CA ILE A 185 -3.85 -14.90 6.18
C ILE A 185 -4.98 -15.45 7.05
N ALA A 186 -6.23 -15.33 6.62
CA ALA A 186 -7.39 -15.92 7.27
C ALA A 186 -7.50 -17.44 7.07
N GLY A 187 -6.68 -18.04 6.21
CA GLY A 187 -6.70 -19.48 5.92
C GLY A 187 -7.82 -19.92 4.98
N VAL A 188 -8.41 -18.99 4.21
CA VAL A 188 -9.42 -19.31 3.18
C VAL A 188 -8.80 -20.14 2.06
N PHE A 189 -7.55 -19.85 1.70
CA PHE A 189 -6.74 -20.62 0.76
C PHE A 189 -5.26 -20.59 1.16
N SER A 190 -4.47 -21.50 0.58
CA SER A 190 -3.03 -21.61 0.81
C SER A 190 -2.25 -20.42 0.25
N LEU A 191 -1.02 -20.21 0.72
CA LEU A 191 -0.12 -19.21 0.14
C LEU A 191 0.11 -19.47 -1.36
N GLU A 192 0.30 -20.75 -1.69
CA GLU A 192 0.56 -21.23 -3.04
C GLU A 192 -0.60 -20.91 -3.99
N ASP A 193 -1.85 -21.18 -3.56
CA ASP A 193 -3.05 -20.85 -4.33
C ASP A 193 -3.27 -19.34 -4.42
N GLY A 194 -3.05 -18.61 -3.33
CA GLY A 194 -3.19 -17.15 -3.31
C GLY A 194 -2.26 -16.45 -4.30
N LEU A 195 -0.99 -16.84 -4.30
CA LEU A 195 0.02 -16.32 -5.24
C LEU A 195 -0.28 -16.70 -6.69
N LYS A 196 -0.76 -17.93 -6.93
CA LYS A 196 -1.21 -18.36 -8.25
C LYS A 196 -2.40 -17.52 -8.74
N LEU A 197 -3.43 -17.37 -7.91
CA LEU A 197 -4.63 -16.59 -8.23
C LEU A 197 -4.28 -15.14 -8.57
N ILE A 198 -3.46 -14.48 -7.75
CA ILE A 198 -3.10 -13.08 -8.00
C ILE A 198 -2.22 -12.90 -9.23
N ALA A 199 -1.34 -13.86 -9.54
CA ALA A 199 -0.56 -13.83 -10.77
C ALA A 199 -1.45 -13.93 -12.02
N TYR A 200 -2.41 -14.85 -12.05
CA TYR A 200 -3.36 -14.94 -13.17
C TYR A 200 -4.27 -13.71 -13.24
N ARG A 201 -4.75 -13.20 -12.11
CA ARG A 201 -5.53 -11.95 -12.07
C ARG A 201 -4.75 -10.79 -12.68
N GLY A 202 -3.51 -10.60 -12.25
CA GLY A 202 -2.63 -9.55 -12.77
C GLY A 202 -2.44 -9.65 -14.29
N LYS A 203 -2.19 -10.86 -14.81
CA LYS A 203 -2.04 -11.12 -16.26
C LYS A 203 -3.32 -10.85 -17.05
N LEU A 204 -4.44 -11.39 -16.59
CA LEU A 204 -5.74 -11.21 -17.26
C LEU A 204 -6.13 -9.74 -17.28
N MET A 205 -5.91 -9.02 -16.18
CA MET A 205 -6.11 -7.58 -16.13
C MET A 205 -5.17 -6.87 -17.10
N GLN A 206 -3.88 -7.17 -17.09
CA GLN A 206 -2.92 -6.53 -18.00
C GLN A 206 -3.26 -6.71 -19.49
N ALA A 207 -3.88 -7.82 -19.86
CA ALA A 207 -4.26 -8.15 -21.24
C ALA A 207 -5.53 -7.44 -21.74
N LEU A 208 -6.34 -6.86 -20.86
CA LEU A 208 -7.56 -6.17 -21.25
C LEU A 208 -7.24 -4.82 -21.95
N PRO A 209 -8.15 -4.30 -22.81
CA PRO A 209 -7.92 -3.04 -23.52
C PRO A 209 -7.73 -1.84 -22.57
N GLN A 210 -6.74 -1.00 -22.88
CA GLN A 210 -6.36 0.18 -22.11
C GLN A 210 -7.24 1.40 -22.46
N THR A 211 -8.55 1.19 -22.62
CA THR A 211 -9.52 2.22 -23.01
C THR A 211 -10.36 2.72 -21.83
N GLY A 212 -10.05 2.25 -20.62
CA GLY A 212 -10.71 2.65 -19.39
C GLY A 212 -9.94 3.72 -18.62
N ALA A 213 -10.64 4.37 -17.70
CA ALA A 213 -10.08 5.31 -16.74
C ALA A 213 -10.67 5.06 -15.35
N MET A 214 -9.92 5.46 -14.31
CA MET A 214 -10.33 5.42 -12.92
C MET A 214 -9.98 6.75 -12.23
N VAL A 215 -10.95 7.34 -11.53
CA VAL A 215 -10.82 8.67 -10.95
C VAL A 215 -11.35 8.67 -9.52
N SER A 216 -10.56 9.20 -8.60
CA SER A 216 -11.02 9.56 -7.26
C SER A 216 -11.74 10.90 -7.32
N VAL A 217 -12.94 10.95 -6.74
CA VAL A 217 -13.78 12.13 -6.67
C VAL A 217 -14.04 12.46 -5.20
N MET A 218 -13.80 13.72 -4.85
CA MET A 218 -14.04 14.26 -3.51
C MET A 218 -15.52 14.67 -3.37
N ALA A 219 -16.42 13.68 -3.35
CA ALA A 219 -17.87 13.86 -3.23
C ALA A 219 -18.50 12.66 -2.50
N ASP A 220 -19.74 12.81 -2.04
CA ASP A 220 -20.53 11.72 -1.46
C ASP A 220 -21.11 10.79 -2.54
N GLU A 221 -21.50 9.58 -2.13
CA GLU A 221 -22.05 8.54 -3.00
C GLU A 221 -23.28 9.01 -3.78
N ALA A 222 -24.24 9.68 -3.14
CA ALA A 222 -25.47 10.11 -3.79
C ALA A 222 -25.23 11.18 -4.87
N THR A 223 -24.24 12.05 -4.67
CA THR A 223 -23.77 12.98 -5.71
C THR A 223 -23.18 12.23 -6.90
N ILE A 224 -22.38 11.19 -6.66
CA ILE A 224 -21.75 10.40 -7.72
C ILE A 224 -22.77 9.55 -8.48
N GLU A 225 -23.71 8.90 -7.80
CA GLU A 225 -24.78 8.13 -8.44
C GLU A 225 -25.55 8.97 -9.47
N LYS A 226 -25.90 10.21 -9.11
CA LYS A 226 -26.56 11.14 -10.02
C LYS A 226 -25.68 11.52 -11.21
N ALA A 227 -24.38 11.73 -10.99
CA ALA A 227 -23.44 12.11 -12.03
C ALA A 227 -23.18 10.97 -13.04
N ILE A 228 -23.18 9.71 -12.58
CA ILE A 228 -22.96 8.54 -13.45
C ILE A 228 -24.25 8.02 -14.07
N GLU A 229 -25.43 8.44 -13.63
CA GLU A 229 -26.75 8.00 -14.16
C GLU A 229 -26.82 7.99 -15.70
N PRO A 230 -26.41 9.06 -16.42
CA PRO A 230 -26.45 9.07 -17.89
C PRO A 230 -25.46 8.09 -18.53
N TYR A 231 -24.50 7.59 -17.75
CA TYR A 231 -23.39 6.74 -18.17
C TYR A 231 -23.41 5.37 -17.49
N LYS A 232 -24.53 4.93 -16.87
CA LYS A 232 -24.63 3.66 -16.12
C LYS A 232 -24.13 2.43 -16.88
N ASN A 233 -24.21 2.45 -18.21
CA ASN A 233 -23.73 1.36 -19.05
C ASN A 233 -22.21 1.36 -19.28
N LYS A 234 -21.53 2.47 -18.95
CA LYS A 234 -20.14 2.76 -19.31
C LYS A 234 -19.27 3.06 -18.10
N VAL A 235 -19.87 3.48 -16.97
CA VAL A 235 -19.19 3.92 -15.74
C VAL A 235 -19.92 3.34 -14.53
N ALA A 236 -19.14 2.88 -13.55
CA ALA A 236 -19.61 2.38 -12.26
C ALA A 236 -18.83 3.00 -11.11
N ILE A 237 -19.39 2.96 -9.90
CA ILE A 237 -18.65 3.19 -8.66
C ILE A 237 -17.76 1.97 -8.41
N ALA A 238 -16.45 2.19 -8.37
CA ALA A 238 -15.44 1.16 -8.20
C ALA A 238 -15.09 0.94 -6.71
N ALA A 239 -15.11 2.01 -5.91
CA ALA A 239 -14.83 1.95 -4.48
C ALA A 239 -15.45 3.13 -3.72
N ILE A 240 -15.81 2.88 -2.47
CA ILE A 240 -16.25 3.88 -1.50
C ILE A 240 -15.22 3.85 -0.36
N ASN A 241 -14.23 4.74 -0.44
CA ASN A 241 -13.11 4.79 0.53
C ASN A 241 -13.46 5.62 1.76
N GLY A 242 -14.50 6.44 1.69
CA GLY A 242 -15.01 7.25 2.78
C GLY A 242 -16.17 8.12 2.33
N PHE A 243 -16.76 8.87 3.28
CA PHE A 243 -17.96 9.68 3.04
C PHE A 243 -17.81 10.73 1.92
N GLN A 244 -16.59 11.21 1.67
CA GLN A 244 -16.28 12.14 0.56
C GLN A 244 -15.14 11.63 -0.32
N SER A 245 -14.98 10.32 -0.43
CA SER A 245 -13.89 9.72 -1.23
C SER A 245 -14.44 8.52 -1.98
N ILE A 246 -14.89 8.78 -3.21
CA ILE A 246 -15.49 7.80 -4.09
C ILE A 246 -14.60 7.62 -5.31
N VAL A 247 -14.43 6.39 -5.75
CA VAL A 247 -13.71 6.08 -6.99
C VAL A 247 -14.72 5.63 -8.03
N ILE A 248 -14.68 6.26 -9.20
CA ILE A 248 -15.43 5.82 -10.38
C ILE A 248 -14.49 5.20 -11.41
N SER A 249 -14.99 4.22 -12.15
CA SER A 249 -14.26 3.61 -13.26
C SER A 249 -15.15 3.27 -14.43
N GLY A 250 -14.59 3.33 -15.64
CA GLY A 250 -15.33 3.04 -16.86
C GLY A 250 -14.60 3.48 -18.11
N GLU A 251 -15.33 3.65 -19.21
CA GLU A 251 -14.79 4.19 -20.48
C GLU A 251 -14.19 5.58 -20.29
N SER A 252 -12.96 5.80 -20.79
CA SER A 252 -12.22 7.06 -20.62
C SER A 252 -12.98 8.29 -21.09
N GLU A 253 -13.72 8.19 -22.20
CA GLU A 253 -14.51 9.32 -22.72
C GLU A 253 -15.67 9.69 -21.78
N ALA A 254 -16.39 8.70 -21.24
CA ALA A 254 -17.49 8.93 -20.31
C ALA A 254 -16.98 9.51 -18.98
N ILE A 255 -15.88 8.94 -18.46
CA ILE A 255 -15.19 9.46 -17.28
C ILE A 255 -14.76 10.92 -17.49
N GLY A 256 -14.17 11.24 -18.65
CA GLY A 256 -13.75 12.61 -18.98
C GLY A 256 -14.90 13.61 -18.92
N ARG A 257 -16.07 13.25 -19.49
CA ARG A 257 -17.28 14.10 -19.43
C ARG A 257 -17.77 14.33 -18.00
N ILE A 258 -17.85 13.26 -17.20
CA ILE A 258 -18.25 13.34 -15.79
C ILE A 258 -17.28 14.23 -15.00
N VAL A 259 -15.97 14.04 -15.19
CA VAL A 259 -14.94 14.84 -14.51
C VAL A 259 -15.06 16.32 -14.90
N SER A 260 -15.28 16.65 -16.17
CA SER A 260 -15.49 18.04 -16.61
C SER A 260 -16.73 18.66 -15.95
N GLU A 261 -17.85 17.93 -15.86
CA GLU A 261 -19.06 18.38 -15.19
C GLU A 261 -18.82 18.64 -13.69
N LEU A 262 -18.21 17.68 -12.99
CA LEU A 262 -17.91 17.81 -11.56
C LEU A 262 -16.94 18.96 -11.29
N THR A 263 -15.92 19.14 -12.13
CA THR A 263 -14.96 20.24 -12.02
C THR A 263 -15.63 21.60 -12.23
N SER A 264 -16.61 21.70 -13.15
CA SER A 264 -17.40 22.93 -13.34
C SER A 264 -18.22 23.32 -12.10
N ARG A 265 -18.47 22.36 -11.20
CA ARG A 265 -19.13 22.54 -9.89
C ARG A 265 -18.12 22.66 -8.75
N SER A 266 -16.84 22.86 -9.05
CA SER A 266 -15.74 22.96 -8.07
C SER A 266 -15.53 21.69 -7.23
N ILE A 267 -15.97 20.53 -7.70
CA ILE A 267 -15.68 19.24 -7.05
C ILE A 267 -14.29 18.78 -7.49
N LYS A 268 -13.43 18.47 -6.50
CA LYS A 268 -12.05 18.03 -6.76
C LYS A 268 -12.03 16.58 -7.26
N THR A 269 -11.20 16.34 -8.26
CA THR A 269 -10.96 15.01 -8.82
C THR A 269 -9.46 14.73 -8.87
N LYS A 270 -9.07 13.46 -8.75
CA LYS A 270 -7.69 12.99 -8.88
C LYS A 270 -7.65 11.73 -9.74
N ASN A 271 -6.92 11.79 -10.84
CA ASN A 271 -6.69 10.62 -11.69
C ASN A 271 -5.77 9.63 -10.98
N TYR A 272 -6.07 8.35 -11.08
CA TYR A 272 -5.12 7.31 -10.67
C TYR A 272 -4.10 7.07 -11.78
N ARG A 273 -2.84 6.93 -11.37
CA ARG A 273 -1.73 6.60 -12.26
C ARG A 273 -1.66 5.09 -12.51
N PHE A 274 -2.79 4.48 -12.85
CA PHE A 274 -2.87 3.06 -13.17
C PHE A 274 -3.63 2.86 -14.47
N LEU A 275 -3.06 1.98 -15.28
CA LEU A 275 -3.72 1.38 -16.42
C LEU A 275 -4.96 0.64 -15.92
N MET A 276 -6.12 1.24 -16.12
CA MET A 276 -7.37 0.67 -15.69
C MET A 276 -8.28 0.39 -16.88
N LEU A 277 -9.03 -0.67 -16.70
CA LEU A 277 -9.72 -1.44 -17.70
C LEU A 277 -11.20 -1.12 -17.55
N SER A 278 -11.94 -1.08 -18.65
CA SER A 278 -13.39 -1.02 -18.55
C SER A 278 -13.90 -2.40 -18.08
N ILE A 279 -13.91 -2.63 -16.76
CA ILE A 279 -14.48 -3.83 -16.15
C ILE A 279 -15.82 -3.42 -15.54
N ARG A 280 -16.91 -3.95 -16.10
CA ARG A 280 -18.17 -4.06 -15.38
C ARG A 280 -17.99 -5.15 -14.32
N LEU A 281 -18.08 -4.78 -13.05
CA LEU A 281 -18.35 -5.74 -11.97
C LEU A 281 -19.81 -6.20 -12.03
#